data_AF-A0AAP1MK52-F1
#
_entry.id   AF-A0AAP1MK52-F1
#
_cell.length_a   1.000
_cell.length_b   1.000
_cell.length_c   1.000
_cell.angle_alpha   90.00
_cell.angle_beta   90.00
_cell.angle_gamma   90.00
#
_symmetry.space_group_name_H-M   'P 1'
#
loop_
_entity.id
_entity.type
_entity.pdbx_description
1 polymer ?
#
loop_
_entity_poly.entity_id
_entity_poly.type
_entity_poly.pdbx_seq_one_letter_code
_entity_poly.pdbx_strand_id
1 'polypeptide(L)'
;MNVTRKQQRVIQQALDEWQAAGELSHAESQRLAGTLRVSTFDWQRLSRYAFWTALACLLIALGSLFADSELIAWLVSLFSDSALARIALPAAVALVCYLWGFRRQRQASHWHYSSEAILFVGVVFTALALWQLGVRLDDGSGHIAPLFLVGCAIYGAIGLAARSGLVWLFFLLALGNWFGAETGYLAGWGAYWLGMNYPLRFVLFGGVLLALCFMLQKWLLQRRLFTVSKAMGLTYLFIALWILSIFGYRDPDAWYSISPLQQLPWALLFGVAAGVCIYTSLKTDDGMLRGFGLTFLAINLYTRFFEFFWDGMHKVLFFLILAVSLAVIGRYAERIWHAGERRARRD
;
A
#
# COMPACT_ATOMS: atom_id res chain seq x y z
N MET A 1 -9.70 22.31 -24.38
CA MET A 1 -9.28 21.22 -23.47
C MET A 1 -7.75 21.16 -23.43
N ASN A 2 -7.14 21.08 -22.24
CA ASN A 2 -5.68 20.93 -22.14
C ASN A 2 -5.32 19.45 -22.25
N VAL A 3 -4.51 19.10 -23.25
CA VAL A 3 -4.15 17.71 -23.56
C VAL A 3 -2.64 17.56 -23.64
N THR A 4 -2.13 16.42 -23.20
CA THR A 4 -0.73 16.05 -23.44
C THR A 4 -0.50 15.79 -24.93
N ARG A 5 0.76 15.90 -25.42
CA ARG A 5 1.10 15.56 -26.81
C ARG A 5 0.62 14.16 -27.25
N LYS A 6 0.65 13.18 -26.33
CA LYS A 6 0.19 11.81 -26.61
C LYS A 6 -1.33 11.76 -26.78
N GLN A 7 -2.08 12.43 -25.90
CA GLN A 7 -3.54 12.54 -26.02
C GLN A 7 -3.97 13.34 -27.23
N GLN A 8 -3.24 14.41 -27.57
CA GLN A 8 -3.51 15.17 -28.79
C GLN A 8 -3.41 14.27 -30.02
N ARG A 9 -2.36 13.45 -30.15
CA ARG A 9 -2.23 12.51 -31.28
C ARG A 9 -3.41 11.55 -31.37
N VAL A 10 -3.84 10.98 -30.24
CA VAL A 10 -4.98 10.05 -30.20
C VAL A 10 -6.28 10.76 -30.59
N ILE A 11 -6.51 11.97 -30.07
CA ILE A 11 -7.71 12.75 -30.40
C ILE A 11 -7.68 13.18 -31.88
N GLN A 12 -6.50 13.53 -32.41
CA GLN A 12 -6.34 13.87 -33.81
C GLN A 12 -6.66 12.67 -34.71
N GLN A 13 -6.15 11.48 -34.37
CA GLN A 13 -6.48 10.24 -35.08
C GLN A 13 -7.98 9.94 -35.04
N ALA A 14 -8.63 10.08 -33.89
CA ALA A 14 -10.08 9.88 -33.78
C ALA A 14 -10.89 10.90 -34.60
N LEU A 15 -10.47 12.18 -34.62
CA LEU A 15 -11.11 13.21 -35.45
C LEU A 15 -10.95 12.91 -36.95
N ASP A 16 -9.77 12.44 -37.36
CA ASP A 16 -9.50 12.06 -38.75
C ASP A 16 -10.33 10.83 -39.16
N GLU A 17 -10.48 9.85 -38.29
CA GLU A 17 -11.32 8.66 -38.52
C GLU A 17 -12.81 8.98 -38.60
N TRP A 18 -13.33 9.81 -37.70
CA TRP A 18 -14.73 10.23 -37.74
C TRP A 18 -15.05 11.12 -38.93
N GLN A 19 -14.07 11.90 -39.40
CA GLN A 19 -14.18 12.64 -40.65
C GLN A 19 -14.20 11.68 -41.85
N ALA A 20 -13.35 10.65 -41.85
CA ALA A 20 -13.31 9.64 -42.92
C ALA A 20 -14.59 8.76 -42.95
N ALA A 21 -15.20 8.52 -41.79
CA ALA A 21 -16.46 7.80 -41.66
C ALA A 21 -17.70 8.63 -42.05
N GLY A 22 -17.54 9.95 -42.29
CA GLY A 22 -18.64 10.86 -42.62
C GLY A 22 -19.49 11.30 -41.44
N GLU A 23 -19.11 10.95 -40.21
CA GLU A 23 -19.80 11.31 -38.95
C GLU A 23 -19.52 12.77 -38.55
N LEU A 24 -18.44 13.38 -39.06
CA LEU A 24 -18.04 14.75 -38.78
C LEU A 24 -17.73 15.53 -40.06
N SER A 25 -18.26 16.76 -40.17
CA SER A 25 -17.88 17.65 -41.27
C SER A 25 -16.46 18.19 -41.12
N HIS A 26 -15.83 18.56 -42.24
CA HIS A 26 -14.48 19.11 -42.25
C HIS A 26 -14.34 20.40 -41.39
N ALA A 27 -15.41 21.19 -41.31
CA ALA A 27 -15.46 22.40 -40.49
C ALA A 27 -15.55 22.09 -38.99
N GLU A 28 -16.30 21.05 -38.61
CA GLU A 28 -16.44 20.62 -37.21
C GLU A 28 -15.16 19.96 -36.67
N SER A 29 -14.50 19.14 -37.49
CA SER A 29 -13.21 18.54 -37.16
C SER A 29 -12.15 19.62 -36.87
N GLN A 30 -12.03 20.64 -37.73
CA GLN A 30 -11.11 21.76 -37.51
C GLN A 30 -11.49 22.60 -36.28
N ARG A 31 -12.77 22.82 -36.04
CA ARG A 31 -13.24 23.53 -34.84
C ARG A 31 -12.86 22.78 -33.57
N LEU A 32 -13.06 21.46 -33.54
CA LEU A 32 -12.72 20.60 -32.40
C LEU A 32 -11.20 20.54 -32.18
N ALA A 33 -10.42 20.37 -33.25
CA ALA A 33 -8.96 20.40 -33.17
C ALA A 33 -8.44 21.73 -32.64
N GLY A 34 -9.04 22.86 -33.06
CA GLY A 34 -8.70 24.20 -32.57
C GLY A 34 -9.00 24.44 -31.09
N THR A 35 -9.87 23.64 -30.47
CA THR A 35 -10.13 23.71 -29.01
C THR A 35 -9.09 22.96 -28.17
N LEU A 36 -8.21 22.18 -28.79
CA LEU A 36 -7.14 21.45 -28.12
C LEU A 36 -5.96 22.39 -27.85
N ARG A 37 -5.67 22.60 -26.56
CA ARG A 37 -4.47 23.32 -26.14
C ARG A 37 -3.45 22.30 -25.66
N VAL A 38 -2.34 22.23 -26.37
CA VAL A 38 -1.28 21.26 -26.08
C VAL A 38 -0.50 21.73 -24.85
N SER A 39 -0.67 21.03 -23.74
CA SER A 39 0.24 21.21 -22.60
C SER A 39 1.54 20.52 -22.95
N THR A 40 2.62 21.29 -23.04
CA THR A 40 3.97 20.77 -23.33
C THR A 40 4.50 19.90 -22.19
N PHE A 41 3.96 20.05 -20.99
CA PHE A 41 4.41 19.36 -19.78
C PHE A 41 3.22 18.81 -18.96
N ASP A 42 3.37 17.59 -18.42
CA ASP A 42 2.35 16.92 -17.61
C ASP A 42 2.52 17.29 -16.14
N TRP A 43 2.03 18.49 -15.78
CA TRP A 43 2.07 19.02 -14.42
C TRP A 43 1.37 18.13 -13.39
N GLN A 44 0.38 17.34 -13.82
CA GLN A 44 -0.33 16.41 -12.94
C GLN A 44 0.58 15.24 -12.53
N ARG A 45 1.33 14.66 -13.48
CA ARG A 45 2.34 13.63 -13.16
C ARG A 45 3.45 14.19 -12.28
N LEU A 46 3.98 15.37 -12.61
CA LEU A 46 5.03 15.99 -11.79
C LEU A 46 4.54 16.22 -10.36
N SER A 47 3.35 16.83 -10.20
CA SER A 47 2.75 17.04 -8.89
C SER A 47 2.64 15.71 -8.13
N ARG A 48 2.06 14.68 -8.76
CA ARG A 48 1.92 13.37 -8.12
C ARG A 48 3.26 12.80 -7.68
N TYR A 49 4.26 12.74 -8.56
CA TYR A 49 5.57 12.19 -8.22
C TYR A 49 6.30 13.03 -7.16
N ALA A 50 6.26 14.36 -7.25
CA ALA A 50 6.85 15.24 -6.26
C ALA A 50 6.25 15.02 -4.86
N PHE A 51 4.92 14.83 -4.76
CA PHE A 51 4.28 14.50 -3.49
C PHE A 51 4.67 13.10 -2.98
N TRP A 52 4.78 12.10 -3.85
CA TRP A 52 5.27 10.77 -3.45
C TRP A 52 6.72 10.80 -2.99
N THR A 53 7.58 11.55 -3.67
CA THR A 53 8.97 11.76 -3.26
C THR A 53 9.03 12.50 -1.93
N ALA A 54 8.25 13.56 -1.74
CA ALA A 54 8.17 14.28 -0.47
C ALA A 54 7.69 13.38 0.68
N LEU A 55 6.70 12.53 0.43
CA LEU A 55 6.22 11.52 1.38
C LEU A 55 7.34 10.52 1.74
N ALA A 56 8.06 10.00 0.74
CA ALA A 56 9.19 9.09 0.96
C ALA A 56 10.31 9.77 1.74
N CYS A 57 10.68 11.00 1.40
CA CYS A 57 11.67 11.80 2.13
C CYS A 57 11.23 12.04 3.58
N LEU A 58 9.96 12.35 3.82
CA LEU A 58 9.45 12.55 5.17
C LEU A 58 9.47 11.26 5.99
N LEU A 59 9.15 10.11 5.39
CA LEU A 59 9.27 8.81 6.04
C LEU A 59 10.72 8.45 6.36
N ILE A 60 11.65 8.70 5.44
CA ILE A 60 13.09 8.48 5.66
C ILE A 60 13.61 9.43 6.75
N ALA A 61 13.21 10.69 6.74
CA ALA A 61 13.58 11.66 7.77
C ALA A 61 13.06 11.25 9.15
N LEU A 62 11.81 10.78 9.24
CA LEU A 62 11.27 10.21 10.47
C LEU A 62 12.09 8.99 10.92
N GLY A 63 12.32 8.03 10.03
CA GLY A 63 13.13 6.84 10.34
C GLY A 63 14.55 7.19 10.81
N SER A 64 15.19 8.16 10.16
CA SER A 64 16.51 8.66 10.53
C SER A 64 16.50 9.37 11.88
N LEU A 65 15.44 10.12 12.19
CA LEU A 65 15.27 10.76 13.50
C LEU A 65 15.23 9.70 14.61
N PHE A 66 14.48 8.61 14.43
CA PHE A 66 14.39 7.52 15.41
C PHE A 66 15.70 6.74 15.57
N ALA A 67 16.57 6.74 14.56
CA ALA A 67 17.89 6.11 14.61
C ALA A 67 18.96 6.99 15.27
N ASP A 68 18.71 8.28 15.42
CA ASP A 68 19.65 9.25 15.98
C ASP A 68 19.32 9.57 17.45
N SER A 69 20.05 8.94 18.35
CA SER A 69 19.87 9.10 19.79
C SER A 69 20.20 10.50 20.29
N GLU A 70 21.11 11.24 19.64
CA GLU A 70 21.48 12.61 20.02
C GLU A 70 20.38 13.60 19.63
N LEU A 71 19.89 13.50 18.39
CA LEU A 71 18.76 14.30 17.93
C LEU A 71 17.51 14.02 18.75
N ILE A 72 17.21 12.76 19.08
CA ILE A 72 16.10 12.43 19.99
C ILE A 72 16.33 13.05 21.35
N ALA A 73 17.52 12.91 21.93
CA ALA A 73 17.82 13.47 23.25
C ALA A 73 17.69 15.00 23.26
N TRP A 74 18.13 15.68 22.19
CA TRP A 74 17.97 17.13 22.02
C TRP A 74 16.50 17.53 21.83
N LEU A 75 15.74 16.78 21.05
CA LEU A 75 14.32 17.03 20.84
C LEU A 75 13.55 16.83 22.16
N VAL A 76 13.90 15.80 22.92
CA VAL A 76 13.38 15.55 24.27
C VAL A 76 13.78 16.68 25.23
N SER A 77 15.02 17.18 25.17
CA SER A 77 15.50 18.25 26.05
C SER A 77 14.82 19.60 25.77
N LEU A 78 14.49 19.92 24.52
CA LEU A 78 13.69 21.11 24.16
C LEU A 78 12.32 21.16 24.85
N PHE A 79 11.81 20.00 25.29
CA PHE A 79 10.54 19.88 25.98
C PHE A 79 10.69 19.35 27.42
N SER A 80 11.86 19.45 28.05
CA SER A 80 12.13 18.98 29.42
C SER A 80 11.20 19.58 30.47
N ASP A 81 10.76 20.82 30.28
CA ASP A 81 10.17 21.60 31.36
C ASP A 81 8.67 21.34 31.58
N SER A 82 7.98 20.66 30.64
CA SER A 82 6.66 20.12 30.94
C SER A 82 6.31 18.89 30.08
N ALA A 83 6.18 17.74 30.73
CA ALA A 83 5.72 16.50 30.10
C ALA A 83 4.33 16.63 29.44
N LEU A 84 3.49 17.56 29.92
CA LEU A 84 2.21 17.88 29.29
C LEU A 84 2.39 18.61 27.95
N ALA A 85 3.36 19.52 27.81
CA ALA A 85 3.61 20.19 26.53
C ALA A 85 4.10 19.21 25.45
N ARG A 86 4.86 18.17 25.82
CA ARG A 86 5.31 17.10 24.90
C ARG A 86 4.17 16.37 24.21
N ILE A 87 3.01 16.26 24.86
CA ILE A 87 1.83 15.60 24.32
C ILE A 87 0.90 16.66 23.68
N ALA A 88 0.66 17.76 24.38
CA ALA A 88 -0.29 18.79 23.98
C ALA A 88 0.15 19.53 22.71
N LEU A 89 1.44 19.80 22.53
CA LEU A 89 1.93 20.57 21.38
C LEU A 89 1.82 19.76 20.07
N PRO A 90 2.32 18.51 19.98
CA PRO A 90 2.06 17.66 18.81
C PRO A 90 0.56 17.43 18.57
N ALA A 91 -0.24 17.21 19.62
CA ALA A 91 -1.68 17.05 19.48
C ALA A 91 -2.37 18.31 18.92
N ALA A 92 -1.97 19.50 19.37
CA ALA A 92 -2.50 20.77 18.88
C ALA A 92 -2.12 20.99 17.41
N VAL A 93 -0.86 20.71 17.03
CA VAL A 93 -0.41 20.78 15.63
C VAL A 93 -1.20 19.80 14.76
N ALA A 94 -1.38 18.56 15.22
CA ALA A 94 -2.18 17.56 14.52
C ALA A 94 -3.61 18.06 14.28
N LEU A 95 -4.26 18.60 15.32
CA LEU A 95 -5.61 19.15 15.25
C LEU A 95 -5.71 20.30 14.24
N VAL A 96 -4.76 21.26 14.28
CA VAL A 96 -4.71 22.38 13.33
C VAL A 96 -4.54 21.86 11.90
N CYS A 97 -3.64 20.91 11.67
CA CYS A 97 -3.44 20.29 10.36
C CYS A 97 -4.73 19.61 9.87
N TYR A 98 -5.40 18.83 10.70
CA TYR A 98 -6.66 18.19 10.32
C TYR A 98 -7.75 19.21 9.99
N LEU A 99 -8.01 20.18 10.88
CA LEU A 99 -9.02 21.21 10.65
C LEU A 99 -8.74 22.03 9.39
N TRP A 100 -7.47 22.38 9.15
CA TRP A 100 -7.06 23.11 7.96
C TRP A 100 -7.20 22.26 6.68
N GLY A 101 -6.77 21.00 6.73
CA GLY A 101 -6.96 20.03 5.65
C GLY A 101 -8.44 19.87 5.28
N PHE A 102 -9.31 19.72 6.27
CA PHE A 102 -10.76 19.63 6.09
C PHE A 102 -11.36 20.89 5.46
N ARG A 103 -11.00 22.08 5.96
CA ARG A 103 -11.50 23.36 5.42
C ARG A 103 -11.07 23.54 3.97
N ARG A 104 -9.80 23.26 3.68
CA ARG A 104 -9.24 23.39 2.32
C ARG A 104 -9.88 22.41 1.34
N GLN A 105 -10.14 21.18 1.77
CA GLN A 105 -10.79 20.17 0.93
C GLN A 105 -12.24 20.56 0.56
N ARG A 106 -12.96 21.27 1.45
CA ARG A 106 -14.30 21.80 1.17
C ARG A 106 -14.29 23.03 0.26
N GLN A 107 -13.32 23.94 0.44
CA GLN A 107 -13.27 25.21 -0.28
C GLN A 107 -12.59 25.12 -1.64
N ALA A 108 -11.62 24.20 -1.82
CA ALA A 108 -10.79 24.16 -3.02
C ALA A 108 -10.52 22.71 -3.47
N SER A 109 -11.55 22.06 -4.02
CA SER A 109 -11.51 20.66 -4.48
C SER A 109 -10.43 20.35 -5.53
N HIS A 110 -9.83 21.36 -6.18
CA HIS A 110 -8.78 21.18 -7.18
C HIS A 110 -7.38 20.95 -6.59
N TRP A 111 -7.13 21.28 -5.30
CA TRP A 111 -5.85 21.05 -4.62
C TRP A 111 -5.83 19.74 -3.82
N HIS A 112 -6.19 18.63 -4.48
CA HIS A 112 -6.30 17.33 -3.82
C HIS A 112 -5.00 16.89 -3.13
N TYR A 113 -3.86 16.91 -3.84
CA TYR A 113 -2.59 16.44 -3.31
C TYR A 113 -2.05 17.28 -2.14
N SER A 114 -2.16 18.62 -2.23
CA SER A 114 -1.75 19.50 -1.13
C SER A 114 -2.59 19.32 0.12
N SER A 115 -3.89 19.02 -0.04
CA SER A 115 -4.78 18.75 1.09
C SER A 115 -4.45 17.41 1.74
N GLU A 116 -4.14 16.38 0.95
CA GLU A 116 -3.66 15.09 1.49
C GLU A 116 -2.32 15.23 2.22
N ALA A 117 -1.40 16.06 1.73
CA ALA A 117 -0.13 16.31 2.41
C ALA A 117 -0.33 16.96 3.79
N ILE A 118 -1.24 17.93 3.91
CA ILE A 118 -1.55 18.55 5.21
C ILE A 118 -2.16 17.53 6.18
N LEU A 119 -3.07 16.68 5.69
CA LEU A 119 -3.63 15.60 6.50
C LEU A 119 -2.55 14.59 6.94
N PHE A 120 -1.58 14.29 6.08
CA PHE A 120 -0.46 13.41 6.42
C PHE A 120 0.41 14.00 7.53
N VAL A 121 0.73 15.30 7.48
CA VAL A 121 1.44 15.97 8.57
C VAL A 121 0.67 15.81 9.88
N GLY A 122 -0.67 15.94 9.85
CA GLY A 122 -1.52 15.65 11.01
C GLY A 122 -1.38 14.22 11.53
N VAL A 123 -1.29 13.22 10.64
CA VAL A 123 -1.05 11.81 11.00
C VAL A 123 0.29 11.64 11.71
N VAL A 124 1.37 12.25 11.20
CA VAL A 124 2.69 12.20 11.82
C VAL A 124 2.68 12.79 13.23
N PHE A 125 2.09 13.98 13.39
CA PHE A 125 2.02 14.62 14.71
C PHE A 125 1.10 13.88 15.69
N THR A 126 0.07 13.19 15.21
CA THR A 126 -0.76 12.30 16.03
C THR A 126 0.06 11.11 16.53
N ALA A 127 0.86 10.48 15.65
CA ALA A 127 1.74 9.39 16.04
C ALA A 127 2.77 9.85 17.10
N LEU A 128 3.35 11.04 16.94
CA LEU A 128 4.24 11.64 17.93
C LEU A 128 3.53 11.88 19.28
N ALA A 129 2.31 12.44 19.26
CA ALA A 129 1.53 12.67 20.47
C ALA A 129 1.23 11.35 21.21
N LEU A 130 0.82 10.31 20.48
CA LEU A 130 0.53 8.99 21.03
C LEU A 130 1.77 8.30 21.58
N TRP A 131 2.92 8.46 20.93
CA TRP A 131 4.18 7.93 21.44
C TRP A 131 4.57 8.60 22.76
N GLN A 132 4.52 9.94 22.82
CA GLN A 132 4.82 10.68 24.05
C GLN A 132 3.83 10.34 25.18
N LEU A 133 2.56 10.13 24.84
CA LEU A 133 1.55 9.64 25.77
C LEU A 133 1.91 8.23 26.27
N GLY A 134 2.36 7.35 25.38
CA GLY A 134 2.81 6.00 25.72
C GLY A 134 3.97 5.98 26.70
N VAL A 135 5.01 6.77 26.45
CA VAL A 135 6.16 6.89 27.38
C VAL A 135 5.73 7.36 28.77
N ARG A 136 4.65 8.14 28.86
CA ARG A 136 4.14 8.68 30.14
C ARG A 136 3.19 7.73 30.86
N LEU A 137 2.41 6.95 30.11
CA LEU A 137 1.49 5.94 30.65
C LEU A 137 2.19 4.59 30.87
N ASP A 138 3.43 4.45 30.44
CA ASP A 138 4.20 3.23 30.61
C ASP A 138 4.31 2.86 32.09
N ASP A 139 3.63 1.76 32.44
CA ASP A 139 3.61 1.15 33.76
C ASP A 139 4.56 -0.06 33.84
N GLY A 140 5.35 -0.29 32.79
CA GLY A 140 6.25 -1.43 32.66
C GLY A 140 5.55 -2.74 32.28
N SER A 141 4.23 -2.73 32.05
CA SER A 141 3.49 -3.92 31.58
C SER A 141 3.87 -4.32 30.15
N GLY A 142 4.39 -3.38 29.35
CA GLY A 142 4.61 -3.56 27.92
C GLY A 142 3.31 -3.59 27.10
N HIS A 143 2.15 -3.24 27.68
CA HIS A 143 0.88 -3.22 26.95
C HIS A 143 0.74 -1.98 26.05
N ILE A 144 1.41 -2.01 24.89
CA ILE A 144 1.40 -0.88 23.93
C ILE A 144 0.15 -0.84 23.03
N ALA A 145 -0.65 -1.91 23.01
CA ALA A 145 -1.79 -2.06 22.10
C ALA A 145 -2.87 -0.96 22.26
N PRO A 146 -3.25 -0.49 23.47
CA PRO A 146 -4.27 0.56 23.61
C PRO A 146 -3.91 1.85 22.87
N LEU A 147 -2.62 2.21 22.80
CA LEU A 147 -2.17 3.40 22.07
C LEU A 147 -2.41 3.27 20.56
N PHE A 148 -2.14 2.10 20.00
CA PHE A 148 -2.47 1.81 18.60
C PHE A 148 -3.97 1.84 18.36
N LEU A 149 -4.79 1.36 19.31
CA LEU A 149 -6.25 1.41 19.21
C LEU A 149 -6.78 2.85 19.20
N VAL A 150 -6.22 3.73 20.04
CA VAL A 150 -6.55 5.17 20.02
C VAL A 150 -6.16 5.78 18.67
N GLY A 151 -4.96 5.45 18.15
CA GLY A 151 -4.54 5.85 16.81
C GLY A 151 -5.50 5.36 15.71
N CYS A 152 -5.97 4.12 15.81
CA CYS A 152 -6.98 3.57 14.90
C CYS A 152 -8.27 4.39 14.94
N ALA A 153 -8.77 4.72 16.13
CA ALA A 153 -9.99 5.51 16.27
C ALA A 153 -9.84 6.90 15.63
N ILE A 154 -8.72 7.57 15.88
CA ILE A 154 -8.43 8.90 15.31
C ILE A 154 -8.30 8.84 13.79
N TYR A 155 -7.43 7.98 13.25
CA TYR A 155 -7.21 7.86 11.81
C TYR A 155 -8.45 7.34 11.09
N GLY A 156 -9.19 6.42 11.70
CA GLY A 156 -10.45 5.90 11.16
C GLY A 156 -11.49 7.01 11.02
N ALA A 157 -11.74 7.77 12.10
CA ALA A 157 -12.70 8.87 12.08
C ALA A 157 -12.32 9.94 11.05
N ILE A 158 -11.04 10.35 11.02
CA ILE A 158 -10.56 11.38 10.10
C ILE A 158 -10.56 10.87 8.66
N GLY A 159 -10.09 9.64 8.40
CA GLY A 159 -10.07 9.04 7.07
C GLY A 159 -11.47 8.92 6.46
N LEU A 160 -12.47 8.54 7.27
CA LEU A 160 -13.88 8.46 6.85
C LEU A 160 -14.49 9.84 6.58
N ALA A 161 -14.22 10.80 7.46
CA ALA A 161 -14.73 12.16 7.31
C ALA A 161 -14.09 12.88 6.12
N ALA A 162 -12.77 12.74 5.96
CA ALA A 162 -11.98 13.43 4.92
C ALA A 162 -12.05 12.71 3.57
N ARG A 163 -12.53 11.45 3.53
CA ARG A 163 -12.48 10.61 2.32
C ARG A 163 -11.05 10.55 1.74
N SER A 164 -10.05 10.58 2.62
CA SER A 164 -8.63 10.56 2.24
C SER A 164 -8.13 9.13 2.28
N GLY A 165 -7.67 8.64 1.12
CA GLY A 165 -7.08 7.31 1.01
C GLY A 165 -5.79 7.19 1.83
N LEU A 166 -5.01 8.28 1.93
CA LEU A 166 -3.78 8.31 2.71
C LEU A 166 -4.04 8.17 4.21
N VAL A 167 -4.95 8.95 4.79
CA VAL A 167 -5.25 8.81 6.24
C VAL A 167 -5.87 7.44 6.52
N TRP A 168 -6.70 6.95 5.60
CA TRP A 168 -7.29 5.62 5.70
C TRP A 168 -6.25 4.48 5.62
N LEU A 169 -5.17 4.67 4.84
CA LEU A 169 -4.02 3.76 4.83
C LEU A 169 -3.40 3.66 6.23
N PHE A 170 -3.16 4.80 6.88
CA PHE A 170 -2.60 4.82 8.24
C PHE A 170 -3.55 4.27 9.30
N PHE A 171 -4.86 4.42 9.11
CA PHE A 171 -5.86 3.70 9.91
C PHE A 171 -5.67 2.18 9.81
N LEU A 172 -5.60 1.64 8.59
CA LEU A 172 -5.45 0.20 8.37
C LEU A 172 -4.10 -0.32 8.86
N LEU A 173 -3.03 0.48 8.72
CA LEU A 173 -1.72 0.18 9.31
C LEU A 173 -1.78 0.14 10.84
N ALA A 174 -2.38 1.16 11.47
CA ALA A 174 -2.55 1.19 12.91
C ALA A 174 -3.40 0.00 13.38
N LEU A 175 -4.41 -0.42 12.62
CA LEU A 175 -5.27 -1.55 12.96
C LEU A 175 -4.51 -2.87 12.96
N GLY A 176 -3.63 -3.06 11.96
CA GLY A 176 -2.73 -4.22 11.94
C GLY A 176 -1.71 -4.19 13.10
N ASN A 177 -1.16 -3.02 13.43
CA ASN A 177 -0.25 -2.87 14.58
C ASN A 177 -0.96 -3.14 15.91
N TRP A 178 -2.18 -2.64 16.09
CA TRP A 178 -3.01 -2.95 17.25
C TRP A 178 -3.25 -4.45 17.37
N PHE A 179 -3.70 -5.11 16.29
CA PHE A 179 -3.95 -6.55 16.30
C PHE A 179 -2.69 -7.36 16.62
N GLY A 180 -1.54 -6.98 16.03
CA GLY A 180 -0.25 -7.60 16.32
C GLY A 180 0.16 -7.42 17.78
N ALA A 181 0.11 -6.19 18.28
CA ALA A 181 0.49 -5.86 19.65
C ALA A 181 -0.44 -6.50 20.69
N GLU A 182 -1.76 -6.50 20.46
CA GLU A 182 -2.75 -7.06 21.39
C GLU A 182 -2.60 -8.58 21.46
N THR A 183 -2.56 -9.27 20.32
CA THR A 183 -2.38 -10.74 20.32
C THR A 183 -0.99 -11.14 20.80
N GLY A 184 0.02 -10.28 20.62
CA GLY A 184 1.35 -10.46 21.18
C GLY A 184 1.36 -10.36 22.70
N TYR A 185 0.79 -9.28 23.23
CA TYR A 185 0.67 -9.06 24.66
C TYR A 185 -0.12 -10.17 25.36
N LEU A 186 -1.27 -10.58 24.80
CA LEU A 186 -2.07 -11.69 25.33
C LEU A 186 -1.35 -13.05 25.29
N ALA A 187 -0.33 -13.20 24.44
CA ALA A 187 0.54 -14.36 24.39
C ALA A 187 1.79 -14.22 25.30
N GLY A 188 1.90 -13.14 26.09
CA GLY A 188 3.09 -12.83 26.87
C GLY A 188 4.32 -12.55 25.98
N TRP A 189 4.11 -11.99 24.79
CA TRP A 189 5.10 -11.82 23.72
C TRP A 189 5.67 -13.13 23.16
N GLY A 190 5.04 -14.26 23.49
CA GLY A 190 5.37 -15.56 22.93
C GLY A 190 4.92 -15.76 21.49
N ALA A 191 5.46 -16.79 20.85
CA ALA A 191 5.18 -17.11 19.46
C ALA A 191 3.70 -17.45 19.19
N TYR A 192 2.98 -18.02 20.17
CA TYR A 192 1.63 -18.58 19.98
C TYR A 192 0.55 -17.89 20.81
N TRP A 193 -0.57 -17.57 20.16
CA TRP A 193 -1.80 -17.07 20.78
C TRP A 193 -2.95 -17.90 20.22
N LEU A 194 -3.74 -18.55 21.09
CA LEU A 194 -4.77 -19.53 20.70
C LEU A 194 -4.22 -20.64 19.79
N GLY A 195 -2.96 -21.05 19.99
CA GLY A 195 -2.29 -22.01 19.11
C GLY A 195 -2.07 -21.47 17.68
N MET A 196 -1.94 -20.16 17.48
CA MET A 196 -1.60 -19.58 16.19
C MET A 196 -0.32 -18.75 16.30
N ASN A 197 0.62 -18.99 15.40
CA ASN A 197 1.80 -18.12 15.27
C ASN A 197 1.43 -16.78 14.61
N TYR A 198 2.30 -15.77 14.72
CA TYR A 198 2.05 -14.43 14.16
C TYR A 198 1.63 -14.45 12.68
N PRO A 199 2.33 -15.17 11.77
CA PRO A 199 1.92 -15.23 10.37
C PRO A 199 0.50 -15.76 10.21
N LEU A 200 0.12 -16.85 10.90
CA LEU A 200 -1.23 -17.40 10.80
C LEU A 200 -2.31 -16.42 11.33
N ARG A 201 -2.03 -15.71 12.43
CA ARG A 201 -2.93 -14.65 12.94
C ARG A 201 -3.16 -13.58 11.87
N PHE A 202 -2.10 -13.16 11.17
CA PHE A 202 -2.19 -12.14 10.12
C PHE A 202 -2.82 -12.66 8.81
N VAL A 203 -2.74 -13.96 8.51
CA VAL A 203 -3.52 -14.57 7.41
C VAL A 203 -5.02 -14.41 7.69
N LEU A 204 -5.46 -14.75 8.91
CA LEU A 204 -6.87 -14.58 9.30
C LEU A 204 -7.27 -13.10 9.32
N PHE A 205 -6.45 -12.24 9.91
CA PHE A 205 -6.69 -10.80 9.94
C PHE A 205 -6.84 -10.21 8.52
N GLY A 206 -5.89 -10.51 7.62
CA GLY A 206 -5.94 -10.06 6.22
C GLY A 206 -7.16 -10.61 5.47
N GLY A 207 -7.51 -11.88 5.71
CA GLY A 207 -8.71 -12.49 5.15
C GLY A 207 -10.01 -11.82 5.63
N VAL A 208 -10.14 -11.58 6.93
CA VAL A 208 -11.29 -10.85 7.51
C VAL A 208 -11.34 -9.42 6.98
N LEU A 209 -10.21 -8.72 6.91
CA LEU A 209 -10.14 -7.36 6.39
C LEU A 209 -10.58 -7.29 4.93
N LEU A 210 -10.15 -8.25 4.12
CA LEU A 210 -10.55 -8.36 2.71
C LEU A 210 -12.03 -8.72 2.57
N ALA A 211 -12.55 -9.65 3.38
CA ALA A 211 -13.97 -9.98 3.41
C ALA A 211 -14.83 -8.77 3.77
N LEU A 212 -14.48 -8.05 4.84
CA LEU A 212 -15.14 -6.80 5.25
C LEU A 212 -15.06 -5.74 4.15
N CYS A 213 -13.93 -5.62 3.44
CA CYS A 213 -13.78 -4.72 2.32
C CYS A 213 -14.78 -5.00 1.19
N PHE A 214 -15.01 -6.28 0.85
CA PHE A 214 -16.00 -6.66 -0.16
C PHE A 214 -17.43 -6.55 0.36
N MET A 215 -17.71 -6.92 1.61
CA MET A 215 -19.02 -6.74 2.24
C MET A 215 -19.46 -5.27 2.27
N LEU A 216 -18.52 -4.37 2.56
CA LEU A 216 -18.75 -2.92 2.63
C LEU A 216 -18.41 -2.20 1.31
N GLN A 217 -18.29 -2.93 0.20
CA GLN A 217 -17.80 -2.40 -1.08
C GLN A 217 -18.57 -1.15 -1.54
N LYS A 218 -19.91 -1.18 -1.53
CA LYS A 218 -20.74 -0.05 -1.97
C LYS A 218 -20.43 1.23 -1.18
N TRP A 219 -20.30 1.11 0.14
CA TRP A 219 -20.04 2.22 1.03
C TRP A 219 -18.61 2.74 0.91
N LEU A 220 -17.64 1.83 0.82
CA LEU A 220 -16.22 2.19 0.62
C LEU A 220 -15.97 2.84 -0.74
N LEU A 221 -16.69 2.43 -1.79
CA LEU A 221 -16.62 3.06 -3.12
C LEU A 221 -17.16 4.48 -3.08
N GLN A 222 -18.32 4.72 -2.44
CA GLN A 222 -18.87 6.07 -2.26
C GLN A 222 -17.91 7.02 -1.53
N ARG A 223 -17.09 6.46 -0.62
CA ARG A 223 -16.09 7.21 0.15
C ARG A 223 -14.71 7.26 -0.50
N ARG A 224 -14.50 6.63 -1.66
CA ARG A 224 -13.20 6.48 -2.34
C ARG A 224 -12.12 5.75 -1.52
N LEU A 225 -12.55 4.87 -0.61
CA LEU A 225 -11.67 4.13 0.30
C LEU A 225 -11.48 2.66 -0.11
N PHE A 226 -12.32 2.15 -1.02
CA PHE A 226 -12.33 0.74 -1.43
C PHE A 226 -10.97 0.26 -1.96
N THR A 227 -10.34 1.04 -2.84
CA THR A 227 -9.04 0.68 -3.43
C THR A 227 -7.95 0.50 -2.37
N VAL A 228 -7.91 1.39 -1.38
CA VAL A 228 -6.91 1.32 -0.28
C VAL A 228 -7.23 0.17 0.66
N SER A 229 -8.49 0.00 1.08
CA SER A 229 -8.92 -1.13 1.91
C SER A 229 -8.58 -2.48 1.26
N LYS A 230 -8.85 -2.60 -0.04
CA LYS A 230 -8.59 -3.81 -0.80
C LYS A 230 -7.09 -4.09 -0.91
N ALA A 231 -6.29 -3.07 -1.25
CA ALA A 231 -4.85 -3.19 -1.34
C ALA A 231 -4.26 -3.65 0.00
N MET A 232 -4.66 -3.03 1.11
CA MET A 232 -4.17 -3.39 2.45
C MET A 232 -4.61 -4.78 2.88
N GLY A 233 -5.86 -5.18 2.63
CA GLY A 233 -6.33 -6.55 2.90
C GLY A 233 -5.53 -7.60 2.15
N LEU A 234 -5.28 -7.37 0.86
CA LEU A 234 -4.43 -8.26 0.04
C LEU A 234 -2.98 -8.26 0.52
N THR A 235 -2.42 -7.10 0.87
CA THR A 235 -1.05 -6.99 1.38
C THR A 235 -0.87 -7.74 2.68
N TYR A 236 -1.75 -7.55 3.68
CA TYR A 236 -1.69 -8.29 4.93
C TYR A 236 -1.82 -9.79 4.70
N LEU A 237 -2.79 -10.21 3.90
CA LEU A 237 -3.03 -11.62 3.60
C LEU A 237 -1.81 -12.26 2.92
N PHE A 238 -1.29 -11.66 1.86
CA PHE A 238 -0.24 -12.27 1.05
C PHE A 238 1.15 -12.18 1.66
N ILE A 239 1.48 -11.10 2.38
CA ILE A 239 2.74 -11.05 3.13
C ILE A 239 2.71 -12.09 4.25
N ALA A 240 1.58 -12.23 4.96
CA ALA A 240 1.44 -13.22 6.00
C ALA A 240 1.52 -14.65 5.45
N LEU A 241 0.88 -14.94 4.32
CA LEU A 241 1.00 -16.23 3.62
C LEU A 241 2.43 -16.52 3.15
N TRP A 242 3.14 -15.50 2.68
CA TRP A 242 4.53 -15.65 2.25
C TRP A 242 5.45 -16.00 3.43
N ILE A 243 5.36 -15.24 4.53
CA ILE A 243 6.12 -15.52 5.76
C ILE A 243 5.74 -16.91 6.30
N LEU A 244 4.44 -17.23 6.34
CA LEU A 244 3.95 -18.54 6.79
C LEU A 244 4.45 -19.68 5.90
N SER A 245 4.58 -19.46 4.58
CA SER A 245 5.15 -20.47 3.67
C SER A 245 6.64 -20.72 3.93
N ILE A 246 7.37 -19.70 4.39
CA ILE A 246 8.81 -19.75 4.65
C ILE A 246 9.12 -20.35 6.02
N PHE A 247 8.40 -19.95 7.07
CA PHE A 247 8.69 -20.38 8.44
C PHE A 247 7.79 -21.53 8.92
N GLY A 248 6.67 -21.76 8.24
CA GLY A 248 5.66 -22.72 8.67
C GLY A 248 5.04 -22.34 10.02
N TYR A 249 4.63 -23.35 10.77
CA TYR A 249 3.97 -23.18 12.07
C TYR A 249 4.94 -23.14 13.27
N ARG A 250 6.24 -23.44 13.07
CA ARG A 250 7.22 -23.53 14.17
C ARG A 250 7.81 -22.18 14.53
N ASP A 251 8.50 -22.16 15.68
CA ASP A 251 9.22 -21.00 16.16
C ASP A 251 10.32 -20.57 15.16
N PRO A 252 10.45 -19.27 14.83
CA PRO A 252 11.48 -18.79 13.91
C PRO A 252 12.91 -19.16 14.34
N ASP A 253 13.14 -19.32 15.65
CA ASP A 253 14.45 -19.66 16.22
C ASP A 253 14.93 -21.08 15.85
N ALA A 254 14.03 -21.95 15.39
CA ALA A 254 14.33 -23.32 14.96
C ALA A 254 14.60 -23.46 13.45
N TRP A 255 14.84 -22.34 12.75
CA TRP A 255 14.99 -22.22 11.28
C TRP A 255 15.86 -23.31 10.63
N TYR A 256 17.04 -23.58 11.19
CA TYR A 256 18.03 -24.49 10.60
C TYR A 256 17.62 -25.98 10.59
N SER A 257 16.54 -26.34 11.29
CA SER A 257 16.09 -27.74 11.44
C SER A 257 14.85 -28.08 10.61
N ILE A 258 14.34 -27.13 9.81
CA ILE A 258 13.04 -27.27 9.16
C ILE A 258 13.20 -27.94 7.79
N SER A 259 12.60 -29.12 7.63
CA SER A 259 12.56 -29.81 6.33
C SER A 259 11.64 -29.05 5.34
N PRO A 260 12.09 -28.77 4.10
CA PRO A 260 11.27 -28.11 3.07
C PRO A 260 9.93 -28.80 2.80
N LEU A 261 9.86 -30.13 2.97
CA LEU A 261 8.65 -30.92 2.76
C LEU A 261 7.54 -30.60 3.79
N GLN A 262 7.90 -30.21 5.01
CA GLN A 262 6.91 -29.87 6.04
C GLN A 262 6.25 -28.51 5.81
N GLN A 263 6.87 -27.65 5.00
CA GLN A 263 6.34 -26.33 4.65
C GLN A 263 5.42 -26.36 3.43
N LEU A 264 5.40 -27.48 2.71
CA LEU A 264 4.62 -27.65 1.48
C LEU A 264 3.12 -27.36 1.66
N PRO A 265 2.43 -27.73 2.76
CA PRO A 265 1.03 -27.36 2.95
C PRO A 265 0.80 -25.84 2.97
N TRP A 266 1.71 -25.08 3.58
CA TRP A 266 1.63 -23.62 3.65
C TRP A 266 1.94 -22.97 2.30
N ALA A 267 2.92 -23.51 1.57
CA ALA A 267 3.21 -23.09 0.19
C ALA A 267 2.05 -23.38 -0.76
N LEU A 268 1.36 -24.52 -0.59
CA LEU A 268 0.15 -24.86 -1.34
C LEU A 268 -1.00 -23.92 -0.99
N LEU A 269 -1.24 -23.65 0.29
CA LEU A 269 -2.25 -22.66 0.72
C LEU A 269 -1.99 -21.29 0.09
N PHE A 270 -0.74 -20.84 0.11
CA PHE A 270 -0.31 -19.59 -0.51
C PHE A 270 -0.53 -19.60 -2.03
N GLY A 271 -0.21 -20.70 -2.71
CA GLY A 271 -0.47 -20.90 -4.14
C GLY A 271 -1.96 -20.92 -4.49
N VAL A 272 -2.79 -21.57 -3.67
CA VAL A 272 -4.24 -21.60 -3.84
C VAL A 272 -4.82 -20.20 -3.66
N ALA A 273 -4.42 -19.45 -2.64
CA ALA A 273 -4.86 -18.07 -2.44
C ALA A 273 -4.51 -17.17 -3.64
N ALA A 274 -3.30 -17.31 -4.18
CA ALA A 274 -2.88 -16.61 -5.39
C ALA A 274 -3.72 -17.03 -6.62
N GLY A 275 -3.96 -18.34 -6.80
CA GLY A 275 -4.80 -18.90 -7.85
C GLY A 275 -6.25 -18.42 -7.78
N VAL A 276 -6.83 -18.34 -6.58
CA VAL A 276 -8.17 -17.77 -6.36
C VAL A 276 -8.21 -16.29 -6.76
N CYS A 277 -7.19 -15.50 -6.41
CA CYS A 277 -7.10 -14.09 -6.85
C CYS A 277 -7.02 -13.96 -8.37
N ILE A 278 -6.21 -14.80 -9.04
CA ILE A 278 -6.13 -14.81 -10.51
C ILE A 278 -7.47 -15.20 -11.11
N TYR A 279 -8.07 -16.30 -10.65
CA TYR A 279 -9.35 -16.81 -11.15
C TYR A 279 -10.48 -15.78 -11.00
N THR A 280 -10.59 -15.19 -9.81
CA THR A 280 -11.60 -14.14 -9.55
C THR A 280 -11.33 -12.90 -10.41
N SER A 281 -10.07 -12.48 -10.58
CA SER A 281 -9.70 -11.34 -11.43
C SER A 281 -10.04 -11.49 -12.91
N LEU A 282 -10.09 -12.72 -13.41
CA LEU A 282 -10.49 -13.00 -14.80
C LEU A 282 -12.00 -12.88 -14.99
N LYS A 283 -12.79 -13.19 -13.95
CA LYS A 283 -14.25 -13.04 -13.98
C LYS A 283 -14.71 -11.61 -13.76
N THR A 284 -14.00 -10.84 -12.93
CA THR A 284 -14.40 -9.48 -12.53
C THR A 284 -13.64 -8.38 -13.27
N ASP A 285 -12.73 -8.75 -14.18
CA ASP A 285 -11.75 -7.87 -14.82
C ASP A 285 -10.98 -6.95 -13.85
N ASP A 286 -10.69 -7.49 -12.65
CA ASP A 286 -10.06 -6.72 -11.59
C ASP A 286 -8.53 -6.75 -11.67
N GLY A 287 -7.95 -5.70 -12.21
CA GLY A 287 -6.49 -5.59 -12.40
C GLY A 287 -5.68 -5.68 -11.10
N MET A 288 -6.24 -5.29 -9.95
CA MET A 288 -5.53 -5.37 -8.66
C MET A 288 -5.41 -6.81 -8.18
N LEU A 289 -6.49 -7.59 -8.21
CA LEU A 289 -6.43 -9.02 -7.85
C LEU A 289 -5.51 -9.80 -8.79
N ARG A 290 -5.52 -9.44 -10.08
CA ARG A 290 -4.63 -10.03 -11.07
C ARG A 290 -3.17 -9.74 -10.75
N GLY A 291 -2.85 -8.47 -10.45
CA GLY A 291 -1.50 -8.04 -10.07
C GLY A 291 -1.00 -8.77 -8.83
N PHE A 292 -1.75 -8.72 -7.73
CA PHE A 292 -1.39 -9.43 -6.49
C PHE A 292 -1.26 -10.95 -6.73
N GLY A 293 -2.25 -11.57 -7.37
CA GLY A 293 -2.24 -13.01 -7.62
C GLY A 293 -1.03 -13.47 -8.44
N LEU A 294 -0.72 -12.79 -9.55
CA LEU A 294 0.44 -13.13 -10.38
C LEU A 294 1.77 -12.86 -9.68
N THR A 295 1.90 -11.70 -9.02
CA THR A 295 3.14 -11.33 -8.31
C THR A 295 3.41 -12.30 -7.17
N PHE A 296 2.43 -12.58 -6.32
CA PHE A 296 2.62 -13.45 -5.17
C PHE A 296 2.73 -14.93 -5.55
N LEU A 297 2.11 -15.36 -6.66
CA LEU A 297 2.38 -16.68 -7.22
C LEU A 297 3.84 -16.82 -7.68
N ALA A 298 4.38 -15.80 -8.36
CA ALA A 298 5.79 -15.78 -8.74
C ALA A 298 6.71 -15.79 -7.51
N ILE A 299 6.41 -14.97 -6.49
CA ILE A 299 7.15 -14.97 -5.21
C ILE A 299 7.13 -16.36 -4.58
N ASN A 300 5.98 -17.04 -4.54
CA ASN A 300 5.88 -18.40 -3.99
C ASN A 300 6.78 -19.38 -4.75
N LEU A 301 6.69 -19.40 -6.09
CA LEU A 301 7.48 -20.28 -6.94
C LEU A 301 8.98 -20.03 -6.79
N TYR A 302 9.41 -18.76 -6.80
CA TYR A 302 10.83 -18.43 -6.61
C TYR A 302 11.31 -18.73 -5.20
N THR A 303 10.49 -18.48 -4.18
CA THR A 303 10.83 -18.86 -2.80
C THR A 303 11.10 -20.36 -2.70
N ARG A 304 10.23 -21.20 -3.29
CA ARG A 304 10.45 -22.65 -3.37
C ARG A 304 11.68 -23.02 -4.19
N PHE A 305 11.93 -22.33 -5.31
CA PHE A 305 13.13 -22.56 -6.10
C PHE A 305 14.41 -22.35 -5.28
N PHE A 306 14.47 -21.27 -4.50
CA PHE A 306 15.58 -21.04 -3.57
C PHE A 306 15.67 -22.14 -2.52
N GLU A 307 14.58 -22.49 -1.85
CA GLU A 307 14.62 -23.50 -0.78
C GLU A 307 15.03 -24.90 -1.23
N PHE A 308 14.55 -25.37 -2.39
CA PHE A 308 14.86 -26.72 -2.86
C PHE A 308 16.21 -26.83 -3.55
N PHE A 309 16.65 -25.78 -4.26
CA PHE A 309 17.82 -25.87 -5.15
C PHE A 309 19.03 -25.08 -4.67
N TRP A 310 18.93 -24.26 -3.62
CA TRP A 310 20.06 -23.46 -3.16
C TRP A 310 21.25 -24.32 -2.75
N ASP A 311 21.07 -25.31 -1.88
CA ASP A 311 22.17 -26.16 -1.40
C ASP A 311 22.45 -27.36 -2.33
N GLY A 312 21.42 -27.85 -3.02
CA GLY A 312 21.51 -29.07 -3.84
C GLY A 312 22.00 -28.87 -5.28
N MET A 313 22.09 -27.64 -5.79
CA MET A 313 22.44 -27.36 -7.19
C MET A 313 23.75 -26.60 -7.33
N HIS A 314 24.51 -26.89 -8.39
CA HIS A 314 25.67 -26.10 -8.76
C HIS A 314 25.26 -24.63 -9.01
N LYS A 315 25.94 -23.68 -8.37
CA LYS A 315 25.52 -22.26 -8.37
C LYS A 315 25.41 -21.66 -9.77
N VAL A 316 26.27 -22.08 -10.70
CA VAL A 316 26.18 -21.67 -12.11
C VAL A 316 24.84 -22.09 -12.74
N LEU A 317 24.43 -23.36 -12.56
CA LEU A 317 23.15 -23.85 -13.09
C LEU A 317 21.97 -23.15 -12.41
N PHE A 318 22.04 -22.96 -11.09
CA PHE A 318 21.03 -22.26 -10.31
C PHE A 318 20.78 -20.85 -10.87
N PHE A 319 21.83 -20.05 -11.04
CA PHE A 319 21.70 -18.69 -11.55
C PHE A 319 21.35 -18.64 -13.04
N LEU A 320 21.78 -19.62 -13.85
CA LEU A 320 21.41 -19.69 -15.26
C LEU A 320 19.91 -19.96 -15.42
N ILE A 321 19.35 -20.93 -14.68
CA ILE A 321 17.91 -21.21 -14.68
C ILE A 321 17.13 -19.99 -14.22
N LEU A 322 17.57 -19.35 -13.14
CA LEU A 322 16.96 -18.12 -12.63
C LEU A 322 16.95 -17.02 -13.70
N ALA A 323 18.09 -16.76 -14.35
CA ALA A 323 18.23 -15.74 -15.39
C ALA A 323 17.33 -16.04 -16.61
N VAL A 324 17.31 -17.29 -17.10
CA VAL A 324 16.46 -17.70 -18.23
C VAL A 324 14.98 -17.55 -17.88
N SER A 325 14.57 -17.96 -16.67
CA SER A 325 13.17 -17.84 -16.23
C SER A 325 12.71 -16.38 -16.19
N LEU A 326 13.54 -15.49 -15.63
CA LEU A 326 13.25 -14.05 -15.56
C LEU A 326 13.24 -13.40 -16.95
N ALA A 327 14.17 -13.79 -17.83
CA ALA A 327 14.21 -13.31 -19.20
C ALA A 327 12.96 -13.72 -19.99
N VAL A 328 12.47 -14.95 -19.81
CA VAL A 328 11.23 -15.43 -20.43
C VAL A 328 10.04 -14.62 -19.95
N ILE A 329 9.89 -14.42 -18.63
CA ILE A 329 8.81 -13.60 -18.05
C ILE A 329 8.88 -12.16 -18.58
N GLY A 330 10.07 -11.56 -18.61
CA GLY A 330 10.29 -10.22 -19.15
C GLY A 330 9.88 -10.10 -20.61
N ARG A 331 10.25 -11.07 -21.45
CA ARG A 331 9.87 -11.12 -22.86
C ARG A 331 8.37 -11.28 -23.07
N TYR A 332 7.69 -12.07 -22.23
CA TYR A 332 6.23 -12.19 -22.27
C TYR A 332 5.55 -10.86 -21.88
N ALA A 333 6.04 -10.19 -20.84
CA ALA A 333 5.54 -8.89 -20.42
C ALA A 333 5.70 -7.84 -21.55
N GLU A 334 6.87 -7.81 -22.20
CA GLU A 334 7.15 -6.93 -23.34
C GLU A 334 6.22 -7.21 -24.53
N ARG A 335 5.98 -8.49 -24.84
CA ARG A 335 5.06 -8.88 -25.91
C ARG A 335 3.62 -8.41 -25.66
N ILE A 336 3.15 -8.52 -24.41
CA ILE A 336 1.82 -8.05 -24.02
C ILE A 336 1.73 -6.53 -24.13
N TRP A 337 2.76 -5.80 -23.69
CA TRP A 337 2.84 -4.35 -23.85
C TRP A 337 2.76 -3.96 -25.32
N HIS A 338 3.62 -4.52 -26.18
CA HIS A 338 3.59 -4.20 -27.61
C HIS A 338 2.29 -4.59 -28.30
N ALA A 339 1.62 -5.67 -27.87
CA ALA A 339 0.30 -6.02 -28.39
C ALA A 339 -0.76 -4.96 -28.05
N GLY A 340 -0.71 -4.39 -26.84
CA GLY A 340 -1.55 -3.26 -26.45
C GLY A 340 -1.28 -2.00 -27.26
N GLU A 341 -0.01 -1.68 -27.53
CA GLU A 341 0.36 -0.54 -28.37
C GLU A 341 -0.04 -0.71 -29.84
N ARG A 342 -0.02 -1.95 -30.37
CA ARG A 342 -0.45 -2.22 -31.74
C ARG A 342 -1.97 -2.18 -31.90
N ARG A 343 -2.74 -2.59 -30.89
CA ARG A 343 -4.21 -2.43 -30.88
C ARG A 343 -4.59 -0.95 -30.85
N ALA A 344 -3.98 -0.17 -29.94
CA ALA A 344 -4.17 1.28 -29.88
C ALA A 344 -3.59 2.09 -31.08
N ARG A 345 -3.06 1.42 -32.11
CA ARG A 345 -2.62 2.01 -33.39
C ARG A 345 -3.45 1.48 -34.58
N ARG A 346 -4.30 0.49 -34.38
CA ARG A 346 -5.14 -0.17 -35.39
C ARG A 346 -6.62 0.12 -35.17
N ASP A 347 -7.00 0.33 -33.91
CA ASP A 347 -8.15 1.12 -33.47
C ASP A 347 -7.65 2.54 -33.17
#